data_AF-A0AA94WMC7-F1
#
_entry.id   AF-A0AA94WMC7-F1
#
_cell.length_a   1.000
_cell.length_b   1.000
_cell.length_c   1.000
_cell.angle_alpha   90.00
_cell.angle_beta   90.00
_cell.angle_gamma   90.00
#
_symmetry.space_group_name_H-M   'P 1'
#
loop_
_entity.id
_entity.type
_entity.pdbx_description
1 polymer ?
#
loop_
_entity_poly.entity_id
_entity_poly.type
_entity_poly.pdbx_seq_one_letter_code
_entity_poly.pdbx_strand_id
1 'polypeptide(L)'
;MYKAIREVKLDQFSEEQAKIKDLQDFIKDENEIDQEVYKKFPLTKYGRPNEKLRIFGSKSLLEGFRKVNDSKLDLLKIPMSNVRFEGFNEKSQLILRFIEENESIKDLVAEGEYTFTTDFYNHFFKMGSFSKFCLAEEHYDLLSHCTNELLNKHKLQRAQYRLIMDNEKYFIRGLTSTSYNNYDNHIAIYLSFLALHDYAKKEGIYFEVIKANLSDTNLEIFIEQHNQIHVSDVGELYFGAYISNNEVGKKTFSIDLNYRFIDNAGDSFRAISNEKLININHKNSIDNVGVQLNNLRKLNQMKTETLEQIHYTMNNPVVDENTLYEMIYREINRKTKTFKVETRRKACELYDDKHINNTMSIIKVFQEVSKITDDGEERLCLERIYHDILLKLNVRKREKTSAL
;
A
#
# COMPACT_ATOMS: atom_id res chain seq x y z
N MET A 1 -14.64 1.17 -23.63
CA MET A 1 -13.31 1.44 -23.06
C MET A 1 -13.43 1.51 -21.53
N TYR A 2 -12.76 0.65 -20.76
CA TYR A 2 -12.64 0.82 -19.29
C TYR A 2 -11.88 2.10 -19.00
N LYS A 3 -12.24 2.88 -17.96
CA LYS A 3 -11.35 3.96 -17.52
C LYS A 3 -10.06 3.31 -17.05
N ALA A 4 -8.95 3.60 -17.73
CA ALA A 4 -7.66 3.13 -17.27
C ALA A 4 -7.41 3.77 -15.89
N ILE A 5 -7.03 2.96 -14.91
CA ILE A 5 -6.56 3.45 -13.61
C ILE A 5 -5.47 4.48 -13.91
N ARG A 6 -5.66 5.70 -13.41
CA ARG A 6 -4.65 6.75 -13.56
C ARG A 6 -3.49 6.38 -12.64
N GLU A 7 -2.37 6.03 -13.25
CA GLU A 7 -1.15 5.69 -12.53
C GLU A 7 -0.05 6.71 -12.83
N VAL A 8 0.68 7.08 -11.79
CA VAL A 8 1.87 7.92 -11.88
C VAL A 8 3.00 7.18 -11.16
N LYS A 9 4.04 6.82 -11.93
CA LYS A 9 5.29 6.27 -11.40
C LYS A 9 6.33 7.37 -11.35
N LEU A 10 6.92 7.58 -10.19
CA LEU A 10 7.94 8.58 -9.94
C LEU A 10 9.20 7.87 -9.44
N ASP A 11 10.25 7.92 -10.27
CA ASP A 11 11.58 7.40 -9.95
C ASP A 11 12.63 8.52 -9.93
N GLN A 12 12.23 9.77 -10.21
CA GLN A 12 13.06 10.97 -10.14
C GLN A 12 12.29 12.08 -9.43
N PHE A 13 12.90 12.68 -8.43
CA PHE A 13 12.31 13.71 -7.60
C PHE A 13 13.21 14.94 -7.59
N SER A 14 12.60 16.12 -7.53
CA SER A 14 13.34 17.34 -7.21
C SER A 14 13.72 17.33 -5.72
N GLU A 15 14.79 18.02 -5.35
CA GLU A 15 15.13 18.27 -3.93
C GLU A 15 14.15 19.26 -3.26
N GLU A 16 13.06 19.65 -3.93
CA GLU A 16 12.11 20.56 -3.33
C GLU A 16 11.23 19.88 -2.27
N GLN A 17 11.05 20.59 -1.17
CA GLN A 17 10.22 20.17 -0.04
C GLN A 17 8.89 20.91 -0.08
N ALA A 18 7.80 20.19 0.12
CA ALA A 18 6.50 20.78 0.38
C ALA A 18 6.52 21.48 1.75
N LYS A 19 5.60 22.43 1.95
CA LYS A 19 5.39 23.10 3.24
C LYS A 19 4.34 22.35 4.05
N ILE A 20 4.36 22.54 5.37
CA ILE A 20 3.36 21.97 6.29
C ILE A 20 1.94 22.29 5.84
N LYS A 21 1.67 23.53 5.45
CA LYS A 21 0.34 23.95 4.96
C LYS A 21 -0.11 23.21 3.70
N ASP A 22 0.81 22.74 2.86
CA ASP A 22 0.47 22.07 1.60
C ASP A 22 -0.15 20.69 1.88
N LEU A 23 0.01 20.15 3.10
CA LEU A 23 -0.67 18.94 3.52
C LEU A 23 -2.17 19.14 3.78
N GLN A 24 -2.65 20.39 3.95
CA GLN A 24 -4.08 20.68 4.11
C GLN A 24 -4.89 20.21 2.90
N ASP A 25 -4.30 20.20 1.70
CA ASP A 25 -4.93 19.76 0.46
C ASP A 25 -5.39 18.29 0.51
N PHE A 26 -4.88 17.50 1.45
CA PHE A 26 -5.29 16.13 1.70
C PHE A 26 -6.41 16.01 2.74
N ILE A 27 -7.01 17.10 3.21
CA ILE A 27 -8.16 17.05 4.12
C ILE A 27 -9.36 17.62 3.36
N LYS A 28 -10.35 16.76 3.08
CA LYS A 28 -11.58 17.17 2.38
C LYS A 28 -12.61 17.63 3.39
N ASP A 29 -13.14 18.84 3.21
CA ASP A 29 -14.11 19.46 4.12
C ASP A 29 -15.43 18.68 4.23
N GLU A 30 -15.81 18.00 3.15
CA GLU A 30 -17.06 17.24 3.05
C GLU A 30 -16.96 15.82 3.66
N ASN A 31 -15.75 15.34 4.02
CA ASN A 31 -15.54 14.00 4.56
C ASN A 31 -15.37 14.02 6.08
N GLU A 32 -16.33 13.44 6.80
CA GLU A 32 -16.34 13.38 8.28
C GLU A 32 -15.04 12.78 8.85
N ILE A 33 -14.51 11.71 8.24
CA ILE A 33 -13.28 11.07 8.71
C ILE A 33 -12.07 11.98 8.51
N ASP A 34 -11.99 12.73 7.40
CA ASP A 34 -10.90 13.67 7.15
C ASP A 34 -10.92 14.78 8.22
N GLN A 35 -12.10 15.28 8.57
CA GLN A 35 -12.27 16.29 9.61
C GLN A 35 -11.88 15.77 11.00
N GLU A 36 -12.28 14.56 11.36
CA GLU A 36 -11.89 13.96 12.63
C GLU A 36 -10.37 13.69 12.69
N VAL A 37 -9.77 13.23 11.58
CA VAL A 37 -8.31 13.07 11.45
C VAL A 37 -7.62 14.41 11.64
N TYR A 38 -8.07 15.47 10.95
CA TYR A 38 -7.49 16.81 11.07
C TYR A 38 -7.62 17.38 12.48
N LYS A 39 -8.78 17.18 13.14
CA LYS A 39 -9.00 17.60 14.54
C LYS A 39 -8.04 16.90 15.50
N LYS A 40 -7.76 15.60 15.30
CA LYS A 40 -6.84 14.83 16.15
C LYS A 40 -5.38 15.20 15.88
N PHE A 41 -5.01 15.33 14.61
CA PHE A 41 -3.66 15.58 14.11
C PHE A 41 -3.56 16.90 13.32
N PRO A 42 -3.85 18.06 13.93
CA PRO A 42 -3.83 19.34 13.23
C PRO A 42 -2.39 19.75 12.90
N LEU A 43 -2.20 20.37 11.73
CA LEU A 43 -0.89 20.81 11.22
C LEU A 43 -0.09 21.65 12.23
N THR A 44 -0.79 22.47 13.02
CA THR A 44 -0.19 23.36 14.03
C THR A 44 0.57 22.62 15.14
N LYS A 45 0.29 21.33 15.37
CA LYS A 45 1.06 20.49 16.31
C LYS A 45 2.42 20.05 15.76
N TYR A 46 2.60 20.07 14.44
CA TYR A 46 3.75 19.49 13.76
C TYR A 46 4.75 20.55 13.27
N GLY A 47 4.27 21.75 12.94
CA GLY A 47 5.13 22.85 12.53
C GLY A 47 4.37 24.13 12.19
N ARG A 48 5.12 25.16 11.78
CA ARG A 48 4.53 26.41 11.28
C ARG A 48 4.01 26.20 9.84
N PRO A 49 2.96 26.90 9.39
CA PRO A 49 2.39 26.69 8.06
C PRO A 49 3.38 26.77 6.89
N ASN A 50 4.34 27.70 6.95
CA ASN A 50 5.35 27.88 5.89
C ASN A 50 6.66 27.11 6.16
N GLU A 51 6.73 26.32 7.24
CA GLU A 51 7.85 25.42 7.51
C GLU A 51 7.88 24.32 6.44
N LYS A 52 9.08 24.03 5.91
CA LYS A 52 9.26 22.93 4.95
C LYS A 52 9.21 21.60 5.68
N LEU A 53 8.58 20.61 5.07
CA LEU A 53 8.68 19.22 5.51
C LEU A 53 10.13 18.77 5.45
N ARG A 54 10.53 17.93 6.40
CA ARG A 54 11.88 17.34 6.45
C ARG A 54 12.00 16.11 5.55
N ILE A 55 11.40 16.20 4.37
CA ILE A 55 11.28 15.12 3.39
C ILE A 55 11.54 15.72 2.01
N PHE A 56 12.74 15.57 1.48
CA PHE A 56 13.09 15.94 0.10
C PHE A 56 12.24 15.14 -0.89
N GLY A 57 11.89 15.73 -2.05
CA GLY A 57 10.99 15.12 -3.03
C GLY A 57 9.50 15.16 -2.66
N SER A 58 9.15 15.60 -1.45
CA SER A 58 7.75 15.67 -1.00
C SER A 58 6.88 16.56 -1.89
N LYS A 59 7.42 17.66 -2.44
CA LYS A 59 6.66 18.53 -3.35
C LYS A 59 6.29 17.82 -4.65
N SER A 60 7.27 17.16 -5.28
CA SER A 60 7.04 16.40 -6.50
C SER A 60 6.05 15.24 -6.29
N LEU A 61 6.10 14.58 -5.12
CA LEU A 61 5.12 13.55 -4.76
C LEU A 61 3.70 14.10 -4.64
N LEU A 62 3.54 15.24 -3.95
CA LEU A 62 2.24 15.93 -3.80
C LEU A 62 1.65 16.29 -5.17
N GLU A 63 2.46 16.87 -6.04
CA GLU A 63 2.06 17.20 -7.42
C GLU A 63 1.71 15.97 -8.24
N GLY A 64 2.47 14.87 -8.08
CA GLY A 64 2.16 13.58 -8.70
C GLY A 64 0.81 13.02 -8.23
N PHE A 65 0.54 13.08 -6.93
CA PHE A 65 -0.71 12.57 -6.37
C PHE A 65 -1.93 13.37 -6.85
N ARG A 66 -1.81 14.70 -6.98
CA ARG A 66 -2.90 15.55 -7.53
C ARG A 66 -3.34 15.13 -8.93
N LYS A 67 -2.48 14.48 -9.72
CA LYS A 67 -2.82 14.00 -11.07
C LYS A 67 -3.65 12.71 -11.08
N VAL A 68 -3.60 11.93 -9.98
CA VAL A 68 -4.30 10.64 -9.86
C VAL A 68 -5.47 10.66 -8.88
N ASN A 69 -5.57 11.69 -8.06
CA ASN A 69 -6.67 11.85 -7.10
C ASN A 69 -7.94 12.32 -7.82
N ASP A 70 -8.74 11.35 -8.29
CA ASP A 70 -10.05 11.62 -8.87
C ASP A 70 -11.04 12.12 -7.79
N SER A 71 -12.01 12.96 -8.19
CA SER A 71 -13.12 13.38 -7.34
C SER A 71 -14.00 12.19 -7.00
N LYS A 72 -13.86 11.67 -5.78
CA LYS A 72 -14.66 10.59 -5.21
C LYS A 72 -15.82 11.17 -4.41
N LEU A 73 -17.01 10.61 -4.62
CA LEU A 73 -18.22 10.93 -3.86
C LEU A 73 -18.72 9.64 -3.20
N ASP A 74 -18.83 9.63 -1.88
CA ASP A 74 -19.36 8.49 -1.13
C ASP A 74 -20.82 8.75 -0.72
N LEU A 75 -21.76 7.96 -1.24
CA LEU A 75 -23.16 8.00 -0.79
C LEU A 75 -23.30 7.10 0.44
N LEU A 76 -23.38 7.71 1.61
CA LEU A 76 -23.35 7.02 2.88
C LEU A 76 -24.73 6.45 3.25
N LYS A 77 -24.76 5.18 3.68
CA LYS A 77 -25.93 4.54 4.32
C LYS A 77 -27.22 4.58 3.49
N ILE A 78 -27.10 4.61 2.16
CA ILE A 78 -28.23 4.65 1.24
C ILE A 78 -29.08 3.39 1.43
N PRO A 79 -30.37 3.53 1.78
CA PRO A 79 -31.27 2.39 1.87
C PRO A 79 -31.60 1.88 0.47
N MET A 80 -31.76 0.56 0.34
CA MET A 80 -32.05 -0.06 -0.94
C MET A 80 -33.42 0.37 -1.51
N SER A 81 -34.33 0.86 -0.66
CA SER A 81 -35.56 1.53 -1.10
C SER A 81 -35.33 2.75 -2.01
N ASN A 82 -34.16 3.38 -1.88
CA ASN A 82 -33.76 4.58 -2.61
C ASN A 82 -32.87 4.25 -3.82
N VAL A 83 -32.73 2.97 -4.16
CA VAL A 83 -31.95 2.51 -5.31
C VAL A 83 -32.90 1.86 -6.32
N ARG A 84 -32.88 2.37 -7.55
CA ARG A 84 -33.60 1.78 -8.68
C ARG A 84 -32.62 1.19 -9.67
N PHE A 85 -32.99 0.04 -10.21
CA PHE A 85 -32.27 -0.59 -11.31
C PHE A 85 -32.81 -0.03 -12.63
N GLU A 86 -31.92 0.51 -13.46
CA GLU A 86 -32.26 1.12 -14.76
C GLU A 86 -31.86 0.22 -15.94
N GLY A 87 -31.07 -0.82 -15.71
CA GLY A 87 -30.61 -1.74 -16.76
C GLY A 87 -29.12 -2.06 -16.65
N PHE A 88 -28.55 -2.48 -17.78
CA PHE A 88 -27.13 -2.72 -17.94
C PHE A 88 -26.57 -1.83 -19.05
N ASN A 89 -25.34 -1.36 -18.91
CA ASN A 89 -24.65 -0.65 -19.98
C ASN A 89 -24.06 -1.63 -21.02
N GLU A 90 -23.43 -1.09 -22.06
CA GLU A 90 -22.80 -1.86 -23.15
C GLU A 90 -21.68 -2.82 -22.68
N LYS A 91 -21.19 -2.66 -21.45
CA LYS A 91 -20.17 -3.51 -20.82
C LYS A 91 -20.77 -4.50 -19.82
N SER A 92 -22.08 -4.70 -19.87
CA SER A 92 -22.82 -5.57 -18.96
C SER A 92 -22.66 -5.15 -17.48
N GLN A 93 -22.47 -3.85 -17.22
CA GLN A 93 -22.42 -3.29 -15.86
C GLN A 93 -23.77 -2.72 -15.46
N LEU A 94 -24.12 -2.86 -14.18
CA LEU A 94 -25.36 -2.32 -13.61
C LEU A 94 -25.47 -0.81 -13.79
N ILE A 95 -26.65 -0.33 -14.14
CA ILE A 95 -27.03 1.08 -14.08
C ILE A 95 -28.01 1.25 -12.93
N LEU A 96 -27.64 2.08 -11.96
CA LEU A 96 -28.46 2.37 -10.79
C LEU A 96 -28.83 3.85 -10.72
N ARG A 97 -30.06 4.13 -10.31
CA ARG A 97 -30.56 5.47 -10.00
C ARG A 97 -30.78 5.60 -8.49
N PHE A 98 -30.21 6.65 -7.91
CA PHE A 98 -30.32 6.99 -6.49
C PHE A 98 -31.37 8.09 -6.31
N ILE A 99 -32.39 7.78 -5.50
CA ILE A 99 -33.54 8.65 -5.24
C ILE A 99 -33.50 9.03 -3.76
N GLU A 100 -32.84 10.14 -3.41
CA GLU A 100 -32.80 10.65 -2.03
C GLU A 100 -33.45 12.04 -1.92
N GLU A 101 -34.05 12.33 -0.76
CA GLU A 101 -34.68 13.64 -0.47
C GLU A 101 -33.68 14.73 -0.06
N ASN A 102 -32.40 14.39 0.15
CA ASN A 102 -31.35 15.36 0.50
C ASN A 102 -30.88 16.18 -0.71
N GLU A 103 -30.56 17.45 -0.49
CA GLU A 103 -30.25 18.45 -1.53
C GLU A 103 -29.04 18.10 -2.41
N SER A 104 -28.13 17.25 -1.95
CA SER A 104 -26.87 16.95 -2.65
C SER A 104 -27.01 15.95 -3.80
N ILE A 105 -28.07 15.12 -3.83
CA ILE A 105 -28.20 13.99 -4.76
C ILE A 105 -29.69 13.81 -5.14
N LYS A 106 -30.31 14.84 -5.70
CA LYS A 106 -31.61 14.65 -6.35
C LYS A 106 -31.40 13.94 -7.69
N ASP A 107 -31.79 12.67 -7.72
CA ASP A 107 -31.94 11.85 -8.93
C ASP A 107 -30.63 11.62 -9.70
N LEU A 108 -29.66 10.96 -9.05
CA LEU A 108 -28.37 10.65 -9.66
C LEU A 108 -28.40 9.26 -10.30
N VAL A 109 -28.01 9.18 -11.57
CA VAL A 109 -27.81 7.92 -12.30
C VAL A 109 -26.32 7.62 -12.39
N ALA A 110 -25.93 6.40 -12.06
CA ALA A 110 -24.54 5.97 -12.15
C ALA A 110 -24.40 4.56 -12.73
N GLU A 111 -23.34 4.35 -13.51
CA GLU A 111 -23.00 3.07 -14.11
C GLU A 111 -21.93 2.34 -13.29
N GLY A 112 -22.06 1.03 -13.13
CA GLY A 112 -21.04 0.21 -12.50
C GLY A 112 -19.73 0.23 -13.27
N GLU A 113 -18.61 0.18 -12.55
CA GLU A 113 -17.28 0.00 -13.13
C GLU A 113 -16.49 -1.09 -12.37
N TYR A 114 -15.40 -1.57 -12.97
CA TYR A 114 -14.55 -2.63 -12.44
C TYR A 114 -15.34 -3.91 -12.09
N THR A 115 -15.27 -4.35 -10.84
CA THR A 115 -15.96 -5.55 -10.33
C THR A 115 -17.31 -5.24 -9.68
N PHE A 116 -17.75 -3.96 -9.69
CA PHE A 116 -18.92 -3.50 -8.94
C PHE A 116 -20.15 -4.38 -9.15
N THR A 117 -20.47 -4.71 -10.40
CA THR A 117 -21.67 -5.51 -10.70
C THR A 117 -21.65 -6.86 -10.00
N THR A 118 -20.51 -7.58 -10.04
CA THR A 118 -20.37 -8.84 -9.32
C THR A 118 -20.45 -8.64 -7.82
N ASP A 119 -19.77 -7.61 -7.31
CA ASP A 119 -19.72 -7.31 -5.88
C ASP A 119 -21.09 -6.95 -5.34
N PHE A 120 -21.91 -6.23 -6.10
CA PHE A 120 -23.29 -5.87 -5.79
C PHE A 120 -24.16 -7.11 -5.57
N TYR A 121 -24.22 -8.00 -6.58
CA TYR A 121 -25.01 -9.23 -6.48
C TYR A 121 -24.52 -10.15 -5.36
N ASN A 122 -23.21 -10.21 -5.14
CA ASN A 122 -22.65 -11.03 -4.07
C ASN A 122 -22.89 -10.43 -2.67
N HIS A 123 -22.82 -9.10 -2.55
CA HIS A 123 -22.99 -8.40 -1.29
C HIS A 123 -24.42 -8.56 -0.77
N PHE A 124 -25.42 -8.17 -1.56
CA PHE A 124 -26.82 -8.14 -1.14
C PHE A 124 -27.53 -9.49 -1.26
N PHE A 125 -27.23 -10.27 -2.31
CA PHE A 125 -28.04 -11.44 -2.66
C PHE A 125 -27.27 -12.77 -2.67
N LYS A 126 -25.95 -12.74 -2.47
CA LYS A 126 -25.07 -13.92 -2.62
C LYS A 126 -25.14 -14.57 -4.01
N MET A 127 -25.46 -13.78 -5.03
CA MET A 127 -25.72 -14.24 -6.40
C MET A 127 -24.60 -13.85 -7.39
N GLY A 128 -23.37 -13.61 -6.92
CA GLY A 128 -22.27 -13.16 -7.79
C GLY A 128 -21.92 -14.14 -8.92
N SER A 129 -22.00 -15.46 -8.68
CA SER A 129 -21.78 -16.47 -9.73
C SER A 129 -22.94 -16.55 -10.71
N PHE A 130 -24.17 -16.42 -10.22
CA PHE A 130 -25.38 -16.43 -11.05
C PHE A 130 -25.42 -15.20 -11.97
N SER A 131 -25.12 -14.01 -11.45
CA SER A 131 -25.10 -12.80 -12.28
C SER A 131 -24.02 -12.87 -13.35
N LYS A 132 -22.82 -13.38 -13.03
CA LYS A 132 -21.77 -13.62 -14.03
C LYS A 132 -22.23 -14.53 -15.14
N PHE A 133 -22.90 -15.64 -14.80
CA PHE A 133 -23.47 -16.55 -15.79
C PHE A 133 -24.50 -15.86 -16.67
N CYS A 134 -25.48 -15.16 -16.08
CA CYS A 134 -26.52 -14.47 -16.86
C CYS A 134 -25.96 -13.37 -17.76
N LEU A 135 -24.94 -12.63 -17.33
CA LEU A 135 -24.31 -11.59 -18.16
C LEU A 135 -23.48 -12.19 -19.29
N ALA A 136 -22.79 -13.32 -19.05
CA ALA A 136 -21.98 -14.00 -20.06
C ALA A 136 -22.83 -14.67 -21.14
N GLU A 137 -23.97 -15.25 -20.77
CA GLU A 137 -24.91 -15.94 -21.66
C GLU A 137 -26.06 -15.03 -22.15
N GLU A 138 -25.92 -13.71 -21.97
CA GLU A 138 -26.87 -12.69 -22.44
C GLU A 138 -28.32 -12.86 -21.91
N HIS A 139 -28.50 -13.51 -20.75
CA HIS A 139 -29.78 -13.66 -20.06
C HIS A 139 -30.17 -12.42 -19.24
N TYR A 140 -30.17 -11.26 -19.88
CA TYR A 140 -30.42 -9.96 -19.24
C TYR A 140 -31.83 -9.84 -18.65
N ASP A 141 -32.85 -10.40 -19.31
CA ASP A 141 -34.24 -10.32 -18.85
C ASP A 141 -34.45 -11.06 -17.52
N LEU A 142 -33.88 -12.27 -17.42
CA LEU A 142 -33.93 -13.09 -16.21
C LEU A 142 -33.25 -12.36 -15.05
N LEU A 143 -32.04 -11.86 -15.28
CA LEU A 143 -31.29 -11.15 -14.26
C LEU A 143 -31.99 -9.85 -13.85
N SER A 144 -32.57 -9.11 -14.81
CA SER A 144 -33.33 -7.87 -14.57
C SER A 144 -34.57 -8.14 -13.71
N HIS A 145 -35.34 -9.18 -14.04
CA HIS A 145 -36.51 -9.58 -13.26
C HIS A 145 -36.14 -9.93 -11.82
N CYS A 146 -35.12 -10.79 -11.64
CA CYS A 146 -34.62 -11.14 -10.31
C CYS A 146 -34.11 -9.91 -9.54
N THR A 147 -33.39 -9.00 -10.20
CA THR A 147 -32.84 -7.79 -9.58
C THR A 147 -33.95 -6.91 -9.02
N ASN A 148 -34.98 -6.62 -9.82
CA ASN A 148 -36.11 -5.81 -9.38
C ASN A 148 -36.87 -6.44 -8.21
N GLU A 149 -37.13 -7.76 -8.27
CA GLU A 149 -37.77 -8.50 -7.18
C GLU A 149 -36.95 -8.44 -5.88
N LEU A 150 -35.63 -8.64 -5.97
CA LEU A 150 -34.74 -8.66 -4.82
C LEU A 150 -34.56 -7.27 -4.21
N LEU A 151 -34.41 -6.23 -5.02
CA LEU A 151 -34.41 -4.84 -4.53
C LEU A 151 -35.69 -4.53 -3.73
N ASN A 152 -36.84 -5.01 -4.21
CA ASN A 152 -38.13 -4.82 -3.54
C ASN A 152 -38.27 -5.61 -2.22
N LYS A 153 -37.69 -6.81 -2.14
CA LYS A 153 -37.73 -7.65 -0.93
C LYS A 153 -36.74 -7.20 0.15
N HIS A 154 -35.67 -6.52 -0.24
CA HIS A 154 -34.56 -6.15 0.66
C HIS A 154 -34.45 -4.63 0.91
N LYS A 155 -35.56 -3.89 0.82
CA LYS A 155 -35.64 -2.41 0.93
C LYS A 155 -34.94 -1.80 2.15
N LEU A 156 -34.87 -2.52 3.26
CA LEU A 156 -34.26 -2.05 4.52
C LEU A 156 -32.74 -2.19 4.58
N GLN A 157 -32.14 -2.96 3.66
CA GLN A 157 -30.68 -3.08 3.61
C GLN A 157 -30.07 -1.74 3.21
N ARG A 158 -28.91 -1.44 3.79
CA ARG A 158 -28.16 -0.21 3.54
C ARG A 158 -26.74 -0.57 3.09
N ALA A 159 -26.21 0.22 2.18
CA ALA A 159 -24.80 0.18 1.86
C ALA A 159 -24.27 1.59 1.64
N GLN A 160 -22.94 1.69 1.57
CA GLN A 160 -22.28 2.86 1.05
C GLN A 160 -21.86 2.59 -0.40
N TYR A 161 -22.17 3.54 -1.27
CA TYR A 161 -21.82 3.50 -2.68
C TYR A 161 -20.70 4.50 -2.93
N ARG A 162 -19.57 4.05 -3.46
CA ARG A 162 -18.45 4.92 -3.82
C ARG A 162 -18.52 5.25 -5.30
N LEU A 163 -18.68 6.53 -5.62
CA LEU A 163 -18.76 7.05 -6.97
C LEU A 163 -17.51 7.83 -7.35
N ILE A 164 -17.21 7.80 -8.64
CA ILE A 164 -16.23 8.67 -9.28
C ILE A 164 -16.93 9.43 -10.41
N MET A 165 -16.55 10.69 -10.61
CA MET A 165 -17.05 11.49 -11.72
C MET A 165 -16.02 11.50 -12.85
N ASP A 166 -16.47 11.21 -14.08
CA ASP A 166 -15.65 11.30 -15.29
C ASP A 166 -16.51 11.85 -16.44
N ASN A 167 -16.06 12.94 -17.07
CA ASN A 167 -16.79 13.62 -18.14
C ASN A 167 -18.28 13.86 -17.82
N GLU A 168 -18.57 14.41 -16.63
CA GLU A 168 -19.94 14.70 -16.13
C GLU A 168 -20.84 13.46 -15.94
N LYS A 169 -20.30 12.25 -16.05
CA LYS A 169 -20.99 10.99 -15.72
C LYS A 169 -20.48 10.43 -14.41
N TYR A 170 -21.40 9.84 -13.64
CA TYR A 170 -21.08 9.15 -12.41
C TYR A 170 -20.90 7.65 -12.66
N PHE A 171 -19.82 7.10 -12.10
CA PHE A 171 -19.54 5.66 -12.13
C PHE A 171 -19.45 5.13 -10.71
N ILE A 172 -20.07 3.99 -10.44
CA ILE A 172 -20.02 3.30 -9.16
C ILE A 172 -18.81 2.36 -9.17
N ARG A 173 -17.78 2.74 -8.43
CA ARG A 173 -16.53 1.99 -8.32
C ARG A 173 -16.64 0.80 -7.35
N GLY A 174 -17.48 0.89 -6.34
CA GLY A 174 -17.59 -0.18 -5.34
C GLY A 174 -18.63 0.04 -4.26
N LEU A 175 -18.90 -1.04 -3.52
CA LEU A 175 -19.67 -1.02 -2.27
C LEU A 175 -18.70 -1.02 -1.08
N THR A 176 -18.89 -0.11 -0.15
CA THR A 176 -18.16 -0.10 1.13
C THR A 176 -19.14 -0.34 2.29
N SER A 177 -18.63 -0.86 3.42
CA SER A 177 -19.47 -1.11 4.60
C SER A 177 -19.75 0.18 5.36
N THR A 178 -20.92 0.28 6.01
CA THR A 178 -21.34 1.46 6.78
C THR A 178 -20.50 1.76 8.04
N SER A 179 -19.62 0.84 8.44
CA SER A 179 -18.65 0.99 9.54
C SER A 179 -17.21 1.19 9.05
N TYR A 180 -17.03 1.46 7.75
CA TYR A 180 -15.74 1.63 7.12
C TYR A 180 -15.29 3.08 7.26
N ASN A 181 -14.15 3.29 7.92
CA ASN A 181 -13.45 4.55 7.92
C ASN A 181 -12.57 4.61 6.65
N ASN A 182 -12.88 5.56 5.79
CA ASN A 182 -12.22 5.77 4.50
C ASN A 182 -10.81 6.37 4.68
N TYR A 183 -9.87 5.61 5.26
CA TYR A 183 -8.45 5.93 5.25
C TYR A 183 -7.86 5.72 3.84
N ASP A 184 -8.31 6.54 2.91
CA ASP A 184 -7.93 6.53 1.50
C ASP A 184 -6.49 7.05 1.31
N ASN A 185 -5.98 6.98 0.08
CA ASN A 185 -4.59 7.32 -0.22
C ASN A 185 -4.20 8.75 0.21
N HIS A 186 -5.14 9.70 0.17
CA HIS A 186 -4.89 11.07 0.61
C HIS A 186 -4.61 11.16 2.12
N ILE A 187 -5.37 10.44 2.94
CA ILE A 187 -5.15 10.37 4.39
C ILE A 187 -3.88 9.59 4.72
N ALA A 188 -3.57 8.52 3.98
CA ALA A 188 -2.33 7.77 4.16
C ALA A 188 -1.10 8.66 3.95
N ILE A 189 -1.09 9.51 2.91
CA ILE A 189 -0.03 10.49 2.66
C ILE A 189 0.03 11.52 3.79
N TYR A 190 -1.11 12.13 4.15
CA TYR A 190 -1.21 13.13 5.22
C TYR A 190 -0.60 12.63 6.53
N LEU A 191 -1.07 11.48 7.02
CA LEU A 191 -0.64 10.91 8.29
C LEU A 191 0.84 10.49 8.24
N SER A 192 1.27 9.85 7.16
CA SER A 192 2.66 9.39 7.02
C SER A 192 3.64 10.55 7.01
N PHE A 193 3.34 11.61 6.24
CA PHE A 193 4.26 12.73 6.09
C PHE A 193 4.35 13.57 7.36
N LEU A 194 3.23 13.75 8.07
CA LEU A 194 3.26 14.39 9.40
C LEU A 194 4.09 13.59 10.40
N ALA A 195 3.89 12.28 10.45
CA ALA A 195 4.55 11.45 11.44
C ALA A 195 6.05 11.29 11.15
N LEU A 196 6.44 11.16 9.87
CA LEU A 196 7.85 11.17 9.47
C LEU A 196 8.50 12.52 9.68
N HIS A 197 7.80 13.64 9.43
CA HIS A 197 8.31 14.98 9.70
C HIS A 197 8.57 15.21 11.20
N ASP A 198 7.63 14.82 12.07
CA ASP A 198 7.79 14.91 13.53
C ASP A 198 8.97 14.08 14.02
N TYR A 199 9.08 12.83 13.54
CA TYR A 199 10.22 11.97 13.85
C TYR A 199 11.54 12.59 13.37
N ALA A 200 11.61 13.05 12.11
CA ALA A 200 12.79 13.69 11.54
C ALA A 200 13.20 14.97 12.30
N LYS A 201 12.23 15.73 12.84
CA LYS A 201 12.50 16.89 13.70
C LYS A 201 13.14 16.50 15.01
N LYS A 202 12.62 15.47 15.67
CA LYS A 202 13.13 14.97 16.96
C LYS A 202 14.54 14.40 16.84
N GLU A 203 14.80 13.64 15.78
CA GLU A 203 16.09 12.98 15.55
C GLU A 203 17.12 13.89 14.86
N GLY A 204 16.73 15.09 14.41
CA GLY A 204 17.66 16.00 13.72
C GLY A 204 18.05 15.56 12.31
N ILE A 205 17.26 14.69 11.67
CA ILE A 205 17.56 14.13 10.34
C ILE A 205 16.64 14.70 9.25
N TYR A 206 16.94 14.33 8.00
CA TYR A 206 16.07 14.53 6.84
C TYR A 206 15.84 13.20 6.13
N PHE A 207 14.66 13.07 5.55
CA PHE A 207 14.32 11.99 4.64
C PHE A 207 14.26 12.49 3.20
N GLU A 208 14.18 11.55 2.28
CA GLU A 208 14.05 11.76 0.85
C GLU A 208 13.12 10.70 0.25
N VAL A 209 12.20 11.13 -0.63
CA VAL A 209 11.38 10.20 -1.41
C VAL A 209 12.23 9.65 -2.54
N ILE A 210 12.45 8.33 -2.54
CA ILE A 210 13.28 7.65 -3.53
C ILE A 210 12.45 7.12 -4.70
N LYS A 211 11.23 6.66 -4.40
CA LYS A 211 10.33 6.06 -5.39
C LYS A 211 8.89 6.19 -4.94
N ALA A 212 7.97 6.43 -5.88
CA ALA A 212 6.53 6.35 -5.61
C ALA A 212 5.74 5.76 -6.79
N ASN A 213 4.83 4.83 -6.50
CA ASN A 213 3.78 4.38 -7.41
C ASN A 213 2.45 4.89 -6.86
N LEU A 214 1.83 5.82 -7.58
CA LEU A 214 0.61 6.50 -7.15
C LEU A 214 -0.52 6.15 -8.11
N SER A 215 -1.67 5.78 -7.56
CA SER A 215 -2.91 5.65 -8.31
C SER A 215 -4.11 6.08 -7.46
N ASP A 216 -5.28 6.08 -8.07
CA ASP A 216 -6.55 6.36 -7.40
C ASP A 216 -6.96 5.28 -6.40
N THR A 217 -6.33 4.10 -6.42
CA THR A 217 -6.68 2.91 -5.60
C THR A 217 -5.51 2.40 -4.75
N ASN A 218 -4.28 2.51 -5.24
CA ASN A 218 -3.07 1.95 -4.67
C ASN A 218 -2.00 3.03 -4.49
N LEU A 219 -1.28 2.94 -3.37
CA LEU A 219 -0.24 3.85 -2.97
C LEU A 219 0.97 3.03 -2.53
N GLU A 220 2.13 3.30 -3.10
CA GLU A 220 3.41 2.78 -2.64
C GLU A 220 4.43 3.91 -2.66
N ILE A 221 5.09 4.18 -1.53
CA ILE A 221 6.11 5.22 -1.43
C ILE A 221 7.30 4.66 -0.66
N PHE A 222 8.48 4.75 -1.27
CA PHE A 222 9.75 4.45 -0.64
C PHE A 222 10.43 5.75 -0.24
N ILE A 223 10.70 5.87 1.05
CA ILE A 223 11.41 6.98 1.64
C ILE A 223 12.69 6.43 2.27
N GLU A 224 13.81 7.14 2.13
CA GLU A 224 15.08 6.81 2.80
C GLU A 224 15.62 8.06 3.53
N GLN A 225 16.45 7.86 4.53
CA GLN A 225 17.16 8.90 5.24
C GLN A 225 18.17 9.51 4.27
N HIS A 226 18.19 10.83 4.16
CA HIS A 226 19.02 11.54 3.19
C HIS A 226 20.52 11.32 3.46
N ASN A 227 20.91 11.28 4.73
CA ASN A 227 22.29 11.01 5.13
C ASN A 227 22.47 9.54 5.52
N GLN A 228 23.57 8.94 5.06
CA GLN A 228 23.97 7.57 5.42
C GLN A 228 24.35 7.43 6.90
N ILE A 229 24.15 6.21 7.41
CA ILE A 229 24.68 5.76 8.69
C ILE A 229 25.85 4.84 8.40
N HIS A 230 27.03 5.21 8.89
CA HIS A 230 28.22 4.38 8.75
C HIS A 230 28.11 3.19 9.71
N VAL A 231 28.21 1.98 9.17
CA VAL A 231 28.24 0.73 9.94
C VAL A 231 29.69 0.31 10.08
N SER A 232 30.43 0.97 10.99
CA SER A 232 31.87 0.73 11.21
C SER A 232 32.66 0.67 9.87
N ASP A 233 33.67 -0.20 9.77
CA ASP A 233 34.51 -0.39 8.58
C ASP A 233 33.87 -1.31 7.53
N VAL A 234 32.54 -1.41 7.49
CA VAL A 234 31.84 -2.45 6.72
C VAL A 234 31.05 -1.88 5.55
N GLY A 235 30.45 -0.70 5.73
CA GLY A 235 29.67 -0.05 4.69
C GLY A 235 28.70 1.00 5.22
N GLU A 236 27.72 1.32 4.38
CA GLU A 236 26.77 2.40 4.57
C GLU A 236 25.34 1.89 4.60
N LEU A 237 24.56 2.40 5.54
CA LEU A 237 23.16 2.02 5.74
C LEU A 237 22.24 3.24 5.65
N TYR A 238 21.22 3.11 4.82
CA TYR A 238 20.17 4.09 4.63
C TYR A 238 18.87 3.50 5.17
N PHE A 239 18.37 4.02 6.28
CA PHE A 239 17.07 3.63 6.84
C PHE A 239 15.95 4.45 6.27
N GLY A 240 14.72 3.95 6.29
CA GLY A 240 13.59 4.73 5.85
C GLY A 240 12.24 4.15 6.24
N ALA A 241 11.24 4.54 5.47
CA ALA A 241 9.91 3.98 5.54
C ALA A 241 9.41 3.54 4.15
N TYR A 242 8.78 2.36 4.11
CA TYR A 242 7.92 1.95 3.01
C TYR A 242 6.46 2.20 3.40
N ILE A 243 5.81 3.13 2.71
CA ILE A 243 4.39 3.46 2.91
C ILE A 243 3.59 2.73 1.85
N SER A 244 2.56 2.00 2.28
CA SER A 244 1.61 1.40 1.35
C SER A 244 0.17 1.60 1.79
N ASN A 245 -0.72 1.80 0.82
CA ASN A 245 -2.16 1.75 1.04
C ASN A 245 -2.84 1.18 -0.20
N ASN A 246 -3.94 0.47 0.01
CA ASN A 246 -4.76 -0.02 -1.09
C ASN A 246 -6.22 0.01 -0.68
N GLU A 247 -6.99 0.84 -1.37
CA GLU A 247 -8.39 1.10 -1.11
C GLU A 247 -9.33 -0.02 -1.60
N VAL A 248 -8.78 -1.02 -2.31
CA VAL A 248 -9.54 -2.15 -2.84
C VAL A 248 -9.24 -3.41 -2.01
N GLY A 249 -10.30 -4.02 -1.48
CA GLY A 249 -10.20 -5.24 -0.68
C GLY A 249 -9.93 -4.99 0.81
N LYS A 250 -9.36 -5.99 1.50
CA LYS A 250 -9.07 -5.96 2.95
C LYS A 250 -7.67 -5.44 3.28
N LYS A 251 -7.03 -4.73 2.35
CA LYS A 251 -5.69 -4.17 2.59
C LYS A 251 -5.78 -2.97 3.53
N THR A 252 -4.67 -2.67 4.18
CA THR A 252 -4.57 -1.69 5.26
C THR A 252 -3.51 -0.68 4.90
N PHE A 253 -3.70 0.57 5.33
CA PHE A 253 -2.62 1.55 5.32
C PHE A 253 -1.51 1.03 6.26
N SER A 254 -0.30 0.88 5.74
CA SER A 254 0.85 0.55 6.57
C SER A 254 2.08 1.37 6.28
N ILE A 255 2.89 1.52 7.32
CA ILE A 255 4.27 1.98 7.23
C ILE A 255 5.14 0.84 7.73
N ASP A 256 6.08 0.40 6.91
CA ASP A 256 7.04 -0.66 7.23
C ASP A 256 8.45 -0.06 7.26
N LEU A 257 9.34 -0.63 8.06
CA LEU A 257 10.76 -0.28 7.99
C LEU A 257 11.32 -0.75 6.66
N ASN A 258 11.91 0.14 5.86
CA ASN A 258 12.80 -0.25 4.77
C ASN A 258 14.21 0.22 5.08
N TYR A 259 15.19 -0.45 4.47
CA TYR A 259 16.57 -0.01 4.50
C TYR A 259 17.33 -0.49 3.28
N ARG A 260 18.37 0.24 2.93
CA ARG A 260 19.33 -0.11 1.88
C ARG A 260 20.72 -0.13 2.46
N PHE A 261 21.41 -1.23 2.27
CA PHE A 261 22.80 -1.38 2.68
C PHE A 261 23.70 -1.43 1.45
N ILE A 262 24.87 -0.80 1.55
CA ILE A 262 25.94 -0.82 0.54
C ILE A 262 27.22 -1.22 1.28
N ASP A 263 27.89 -2.29 0.84
CA ASP A 263 29.20 -2.65 1.39
C ASP A 263 30.34 -1.82 0.78
N ASN A 264 31.53 -1.94 1.35
CA ASN A 264 32.72 -1.26 0.83
C ASN A 264 33.13 -1.68 -0.59
N ALA A 265 32.65 -2.83 -1.09
CA ALA A 265 32.87 -3.27 -2.46
C ALA A 265 31.87 -2.65 -3.45
N GLY A 266 30.86 -1.94 -2.94
CA GLY A 266 29.79 -1.33 -3.72
C GLY A 266 28.60 -2.28 -3.99
N ASP A 267 28.63 -3.51 -3.46
CA ASP A 267 27.48 -4.40 -3.56
C ASP A 267 26.37 -3.92 -2.60
N SER A 268 25.12 -3.97 -3.06
CA SER A 268 24.00 -3.40 -2.33
C SER A 268 22.72 -4.23 -2.41
N PHE A 269 21.90 -4.09 -1.39
CA PHE A 269 20.54 -4.63 -1.38
C PHE A 269 19.60 -3.71 -0.63
N ARG A 270 18.31 -3.79 -0.97
CA ARG A 270 17.22 -3.19 -0.19
C ARG A 270 16.46 -4.30 0.52
N ALA A 271 16.00 -4.04 1.73
CA ALA A 271 15.14 -4.94 2.46
C ALA A 271 14.01 -4.19 3.16
N ILE A 272 12.89 -4.89 3.37
CA ILE A 272 11.69 -4.36 4.04
C ILE A 272 11.33 -5.30 5.18
N SER A 273 11.11 -4.75 6.36
CA SER A 273 10.68 -5.55 7.50
C SER A 273 9.26 -6.10 7.31
N ASN A 274 9.06 -7.33 7.77
CA ASN A 274 7.73 -7.91 7.88
C ASN A 274 6.96 -7.39 9.10
N GLU A 275 7.66 -6.79 10.07
CA GLU A 275 7.02 -6.07 11.15
C GLU A 275 6.59 -4.67 10.67
N LYS A 276 5.28 -4.40 10.77
CA LYS A 276 4.71 -3.11 10.40
C LYS A 276 4.90 -2.10 11.54
N LEU A 277 5.51 -0.96 11.26
CA LEU A 277 5.62 0.16 12.21
C LEU A 277 4.23 0.72 12.52
N ILE A 278 3.41 0.86 11.48
CA ILE A 278 2.02 1.31 11.55
C ILE A 278 1.17 0.36 10.73
N ASN A 279 0.02 -0.03 11.27
CA ASN A 279 -0.99 -0.77 10.53
C ASN A 279 -2.39 -0.24 10.87
N ILE A 280 -2.97 0.51 9.95
CA ILE A 280 -4.29 1.13 10.08
C ILE A 280 -5.25 0.42 9.14
N ASN A 281 -6.18 -0.32 9.73
CA ASN A 281 -7.30 -0.90 9.00
C ASN A 281 -8.43 0.13 8.92
N HIS A 282 -9.24 0.05 7.88
CA HIS A 282 -10.48 0.80 7.70
C HIS A 282 -11.53 0.58 8.80
N LYS A 283 -11.32 -0.39 9.70
CA LYS A 283 -12.16 -0.55 10.91
C LYS A 283 -11.60 0.14 12.16
N ASN A 284 -10.38 0.66 12.10
CA ASN A 284 -9.75 1.28 13.27
C ASN A 284 -10.46 2.60 13.58
N SER A 285 -10.71 2.87 14.86
CA SER A 285 -11.10 4.21 15.31
C SER A 285 -9.93 5.18 15.20
N ILE A 286 -10.22 6.48 15.21
CA ILE A 286 -9.18 7.52 15.13
C ILE A 286 -8.27 7.53 16.37
N ASP A 287 -8.79 7.13 17.53
CA ASP A 287 -7.94 6.94 18.71
C ASP A 287 -6.92 5.81 18.47
N ASN A 288 -7.34 4.71 17.85
CA ASN A 288 -6.42 3.63 17.47
C ASN A 288 -5.41 4.10 16.42
N VAL A 289 -5.80 4.97 15.47
CA VAL A 289 -4.85 5.61 14.55
C VAL A 289 -3.78 6.38 15.32
N GLY A 290 -4.15 7.15 16.35
CA GLY A 290 -3.19 7.88 17.19
C GLY A 290 -2.22 6.98 17.93
N VAL A 291 -2.70 5.85 18.46
CA VAL A 291 -1.84 4.83 19.09
C VAL A 291 -0.88 4.24 18.06
N GLN A 292 -1.35 3.92 16.86
CA GLN A 292 -0.51 3.40 15.78
C GLN A 292 0.56 4.40 15.35
N LEU A 293 0.22 5.69 15.18
CA LEU A 293 1.20 6.72 14.82
C LEU A 293 2.28 6.91 15.89
N ASN A 294 1.94 6.72 17.17
CA ASN A 294 2.94 6.73 18.24
C ASN A 294 3.91 5.53 18.17
N ASN A 295 3.54 4.43 17.50
CA ASN A 295 4.44 3.29 17.29
C ASN A 295 5.63 3.64 16.37
N LEU A 296 5.61 4.75 15.63
CA LEU A 296 6.82 5.23 14.94
C LEU A 296 8.00 5.47 15.89
N ARG A 297 7.76 5.62 17.20
CA ARG A 297 8.86 5.65 18.18
C ARG A 297 9.64 4.33 18.23
N LYS A 298 9.03 3.21 17.85
CA LYS A 298 9.70 1.92 17.68
C LYS A 298 10.69 1.91 16.52
N LEU A 299 10.64 2.89 15.62
CA LEU A 299 11.59 3.01 14.51
C LEU A 299 13.03 3.03 15.02
N ASN A 300 13.30 3.74 16.12
CA ASN A 300 14.64 3.75 16.73
C ASN A 300 15.06 2.38 17.24
N GLN A 301 14.14 1.63 17.86
CA GLN A 301 14.42 0.28 18.32
C GLN A 301 14.71 -0.65 17.14
N MET A 302 13.83 -0.70 16.13
CA MET A 302 14.02 -1.55 14.94
C MET A 302 15.26 -1.14 14.15
N LYS A 303 15.60 0.15 14.12
CA LYS A 303 16.83 0.68 13.54
C LYS A 303 18.07 0.12 14.25
N THR A 304 18.11 0.18 15.59
CA THR A 304 19.21 -0.39 16.38
C THR A 304 19.32 -1.90 16.17
N GLU A 305 18.21 -2.63 16.24
CA GLU A 305 18.19 -4.08 16.01
C GLU A 305 18.69 -4.43 14.59
N THR A 306 18.26 -3.68 13.58
CA THR A 306 18.71 -3.88 12.19
C THR A 306 20.20 -3.56 12.02
N LEU A 307 20.70 -2.49 12.66
CA LEU A 307 22.13 -2.15 12.66
C LEU A 307 22.96 -3.27 13.26
N GLU A 308 22.55 -3.79 14.42
CA GLU A 308 23.22 -4.93 15.08
C GLU A 308 23.21 -6.16 14.19
N GLN A 309 22.08 -6.46 13.55
CA GLN A 309 21.92 -7.60 12.63
C GLN A 309 22.84 -7.50 11.42
N ILE A 310 22.93 -6.31 10.80
CA ILE A 310 23.80 -6.06 9.66
C ILE A 310 25.25 -6.17 10.10
N HIS A 311 25.65 -5.46 11.16
CA HIS A 311 27.02 -5.51 11.67
C HIS A 311 27.46 -6.96 11.97
N TYR A 312 26.60 -7.73 12.62
CA TYR A 312 26.86 -9.14 12.93
C TYR A 312 27.01 -10.00 11.67
N THR A 313 26.07 -9.87 10.73
CA THR A 313 26.07 -10.64 9.48
C THR A 313 27.34 -10.34 8.68
N MET A 314 27.80 -9.10 8.70
CA MET A 314 28.95 -8.67 7.92
C MET A 314 30.29 -9.11 8.49
N ASN A 315 30.40 -9.22 9.81
CA ASN A 315 31.57 -9.86 10.43
C ASN A 315 31.59 -11.39 10.20
N ASN A 316 30.55 -11.96 9.59
CA ASN A 316 30.44 -13.39 9.31
C ASN A 316 29.81 -13.66 7.93
N PRO A 317 30.43 -13.19 6.83
CA PRO A 317 29.77 -12.96 5.55
C PRO A 317 29.46 -14.22 4.75
N VAL A 318 30.07 -15.37 5.11
CA VAL A 318 29.93 -16.63 4.37
C VAL A 318 28.50 -17.16 4.51
N VAL A 319 27.83 -17.29 3.37
CA VAL A 319 26.52 -17.94 3.29
C VAL A 319 26.72 -19.45 3.28
N ASP A 320 26.12 -20.15 4.24
CA ASP A 320 26.10 -21.61 4.20
C ASP A 320 25.04 -22.13 3.20
N GLU A 321 25.24 -23.35 2.71
CA GLU A 321 24.37 -24.01 1.75
C GLU A 321 22.91 -24.10 2.23
N ASN A 322 22.70 -24.22 3.56
CA ASN A 322 21.37 -24.24 4.16
C ASN A 322 20.64 -22.91 4.00
N THR A 323 21.34 -21.79 4.17
CA THR A 323 20.79 -20.44 4.02
C THR A 323 20.38 -20.18 2.57
N LEU A 324 21.21 -20.58 1.62
CA LEU A 324 20.90 -20.50 0.19
C LEU A 324 19.71 -21.39 -0.18
N TYR A 325 19.70 -22.62 0.30
CA TYR A 325 18.59 -23.54 0.07
C TYR A 325 17.27 -22.99 0.63
N GLU A 326 17.30 -22.42 1.83
CA GLU A 326 16.12 -21.79 2.42
C GLU A 326 15.63 -20.60 1.60
N MET A 327 16.51 -19.68 1.22
CA MET A 327 16.12 -18.53 0.42
C MET A 327 15.57 -18.94 -0.95
N ILE A 328 16.33 -19.73 -1.72
CA ILE A 328 16.01 -20.06 -3.11
C ILE A 328 14.86 -21.07 -3.19
N TYR A 329 14.97 -22.21 -2.51
CA TYR A 329 13.98 -23.27 -2.68
C TYR A 329 12.76 -23.08 -1.80
N ARG A 330 12.92 -22.70 -0.53
CA ARG A 330 11.77 -22.56 0.38
C ARG A 330 11.03 -21.25 0.20
N GLU A 331 11.75 -20.13 0.15
CA GLU A 331 11.10 -18.82 0.13
C GLU A 331 10.73 -18.32 -1.27
N ILE A 332 11.45 -18.75 -2.33
CA ILE A 332 11.15 -18.36 -3.72
C ILE A 332 10.44 -19.50 -4.48
N ASN A 333 11.08 -20.65 -4.69
CA ASN A 333 10.57 -21.67 -5.61
C ASN A 333 9.22 -22.30 -5.16
N ARG A 334 8.99 -22.44 -3.85
CA ARG A 334 7.72 -22.99 -3.33
C ARG A 334 6.57 -21.99 -3.33
N LYS A 335 6.80 -20.67 -3.46
CA LYS A 335 5.75 -19.66 -3.44
C LYS A 335 5.16 -19.43 -4.84
N THR A 336 4.49 -20.46 -5.38
CA THR A 336 3.90 -20.47 -6.74
C THR A 336 2.83 -19.40 -6.98
N LYS A 337 2.22 -18.87 -5.92
CA LYS A 337 1.23 -17.77 -5.98
C LYS A 337 1.87 -16.39 -6.03
N THR A 338 3.12 -16.27 -5.62
CA THR A 338 3.86 -15.00 -5.52
C THR A 338 4.79 -14.84 -6.69
N PHE A 339 5.57 -15.88 -7.01
CA PHE A 339 6.58 -15.81 -8.06
C PHE A 339 6.15 -16.60 -9.30
N LYS A 340 6.23 -15.92 -10.45
CA LYS A 340 6.05 -16.50 -11.78
C LYS A 340 7.02 -17.64 -12.02
N VAL A 341 6.64 -18.55 -12.91
CA VAL A 341 7.44 -19.72 -13.27
C VAL A 341 8.86 -19.31 -13.69
N GLU A 342 8.98 -18.26 -14.49
CA GLU A 342 10.26 -17.74 -14.99
C GLU A 342 11.17 -17.24 -13.87
N THR A 343 10.63 -16.47 -12.92
CA THR A 343 11.35 -15.98 -11.75
C THR A 343 11.89 -17.13 -10.90
N ARG A 344 11.07 -18.16 -10.69
CA ARG A 344 11.46 -19.35 -9.93
C ARG A 344 12.54 -20.18 -10.65
N ARG A 345 12.44 -20.30 -11.97
CA ARG A 345 13.46 -20.96 -12.80
C ARG A 345 14.80 -20.26 -12.68
N LYS A 346 14.84 -18.93 -12.87
CA LYS A 346 16.06 -18.12 -12.72
C LYS A 346 16.68 -18.22 -11.32
N ALA A 347 15.85 -18.28 -10.27
CA ALA A 347 16.33 -18.47 -8.90
C ALA A 347 17.03 -19.83 -8.71
N CYS A 348 16.46 -20.92 -9.26
CA CYS A 348 17.09 -22.24 -9.24
C CYS A 348 18.38 -22.27 -10.07
N GLU A 349 18.38 -21.66 -11.26
CA GLU A 349 19.58 -21.56 -12.10
C GLU A 349 20.72 -20.83 -11.38
N LEU A 350 20.44 -19.71 -10.69
CA LEU A 350 21.43 -19.02 -9.87
C LEU A 350 22.02 -19.88 -8.75
N TYR A 351 21.23 -20.79 -8.18
CA TYR A 351 21.69 -21.73 -7.16
C TYR A 351 22.53 -22.87 -7.78
N ASP A 352 22.10 -23.41 -8.92
CA ASP A 352 22.72 -24.56 -9.57
C ASP A 352 24.02 -24.20 -10.33
N ASP A 353 24.12 -23.00 -10.93
CA ASP A 353 25.24 -22.56 -11.79
C ASP A 353 26.54 -22.17 -11.05
N LYS A 354 26.71 -22.58 -9.77
CA LYS A 354 27.94 -22.30 -8.97
C LYS A 354 28.33 -20.82 -8.88
N HIS A 355 27.44 -19.87 -9.17
CA HIS A 355 27.75 -18.45 -8.95
C HIS A 355 27.74 -18.13 -7.46
N ILE A 356 26.81 -18.71 -6.71
CA ILE A 356 26.73 -18.56 -5.25
C ILE A 356 27.56 -19.64 -4.54
N ASN A 357 28.85 -19.71 -4.86
CA ASN A 357 29.78 -20.53 -4.07
C ASN A 357 29.91 -19.96 -2.64
N ASN A 358 30.39 -20.76 -1.69
CA ASN A 358 30.71 -20.38 -0.29
C ASN A 358 31.66 -19.16 -0.14
N THR A 359 32.08 -18.54 -1.22
CA THR A 359 32.94 -17.35 -1.29
C THR A 359 32.18 -16.04 -1.45
N MET A 360 30.91 -16.06 -1.90
CA MET A 360 30.11 -14.84 -2.01
C MET A 360 29.64 -14.37 -0.64
N SER A 361 29.67 -13.06 -0.41
CA SER A 361 28.99 -12.45 0.73
C SER A 361 27.48 -12.55 0.52
N ILE A 362 26.71 -12.64 1.61
CA ILE A 362 25.24 -12.63 1.56
C ILE A 362 24.67 -11.41 0.80
N ILE A 363 25.38 -10.28 0.82
CA ILE A 363 24.99 -9.04 0.11
C ILE A 363 25.02 -9.28 -1.39
N LYS A 364 26.12 -9.81 -1.88
CA LYS A 364 26.29 -10.08 -3.30
C LYS A 364 25.25 -11.10 -3.78
N VAL A 365 24.91 -12.07 -2.93
CA VAL A 365 23.79 -13.00 -3.17
C VAL A 365 22.46 -12.26 -3.30
N PHE A 366 22.11 -11.40 -2.34
CA PHE A 366 20.87 -10.61 -2.42
C PHE A 366 20.84 -9.68 -3.63
N GLN A 367 21.98 -9.11 -4.03
CA GLN A 367 22.09 -8.29 -5.22
C GLN A 367 21.79 -9.09 -6.49
N GLU A 368 22.39 -10.27 -6.66
CA GLU A 368 22.14 -11.13 -7.84
C GLU A 368 20.70 -11.67 -7.85
N VAL A 369 20.18 -12.10 -6.70
CA VAL A 369 18.77 -12.53 -6.61
C VAL A 369 17.81 -11.39 -6.92
N SER A 370 18.15 -10.13 -6.62
CA SER A 370 17.29 -8.99 -6.97
C SER A 370 17.16 -8.75 -8.48
N LYS A 371 18.04 -9.35 -9.30
CA LYS A 371 18.03 -9.21 -10.78
C LYS A 371 17.19 -10.27 -11.50
N ILE A 372 16.64 -11.25 -10.78
CA ILE A 372 15.87 -12.33 -11.43
C ILE A 372 14.50 -11.87 -11.95
N THR A 373 14.00 -10.74 -11.43
CA THR A 373 12.67 -10.22 -11.76
C THR A 373 12.67 -8.70 -11.84
N ASP A 374 11.95 -8.19 -12.84
CA ASP A 374 11.61 -6.78 -13.00
C ASP A 374 10.19 -6.47 -12.51
N ASP A 375 9.46 -7.49 -12.03
CA ASP A 375 8.12 -7.34 -11.49
C ASP A 375 8.17 -6.70 -10.09
N GLY A 376 7.44 -5.59 -9.91
CA GLY A 376 7.47 -4.81 -8.68
C GLY A 376 6.95 -5.56 -7.45
N GLU A 377 5.91 -6.38 -7.61
CA GLU A 377 5.34 -7.15 -6.50
C GLU A 377 6.27 -8.30 -6.09
N GLU A 378 6.85 -9.00 -7.06
CA GLU A 378 7.85 -10.03 -6.79
C GLU A 378 9.09 -9.44 -6.12
N ARG A 379 9.55 -8.27 -6.59
CA ARG A 379 10.70 -7.57 -5.99
C ARG A 379 10.45 -7.16 -4.54
N LEU A 380 9.27 -6.60 -4.23
CA LEU A 380 8.86 -6.32 -2.85
C LEU A 380 8.87 -7.60 -1.98
N CYS A 381 8.46 -8.74 -2.53
CA CYS A 381 8.51 -10.02 -1.83
C CYS A 381 9.96 -10.49 -1.58
N LEU A 382 10.87 -10.30 -2.53
CA LEU A 382 12.30 -10.59 -2.35
C LEU A 382 12.91 -9.71 -1.23
N GLU A 383 12.63 -8.42 -1.23
CA GLU A 383 13.13 -7.47 -0.21
C GLU A 383 12.68 -7.87 1.22
N ARG A 384 11.49 -8.46 1.36
CA ARG A 384 11.01 -9.04 2.63
C ARG A 384 11.73 -10.34 3.00
N ILE A 385 11.98 -11.21 2.02
CA ILE A 385 12.72 -12.45 2.22
C ILE A 385 14.14 -12.14 2.72
N TYR A 386 14.81 -11.11 2.18
CA TYR A 386 16.16 -10.73 2.63
C TYR A 386 16.20 -10.35 4.10
N HIS A 387 15.21 -9.57 4.56
CA HIS A 387 15.08 -9.25 5.98
C HIS A 387 14.90 -10.51 6.85
N ASP A 388 14.01 -11.43 6.45
CA ASP A 388 13.78 -12.67 7.20
C ASP A 388 15.02 -13.57 7.26
N ILE A 389 15.79 -13.64 6.18
CA ILE A 389 17.04 -14.40 6.14
C ILE A 389 18.07 -13.78 7.11
N LEU A 390 18.21 -12.46 7.13
CA LEU A 390 19.08 -11.76 8.09
C LEU A 390 18.68 -12.04 9.54
N LEU A 391 17.38 -12.04 9.85
CA LEU A 391 16.87 -12.39 11.18
C LEU A 391 17.25 -13.83 11.57
N LYS A 392 17.02 -14.80 10.67
CA LYS A 392 17.32 -16.23 10.91
C LYS A 392 18.81 -16.49 11.10
N LEU A 393 19.67 -15.82 10.32
CA LEU A 393 21.13 -15.93 10.44
C LEU A 393 21.62 -15.51 11.83
N ASN A 394 21.02 -14.45 12.40
CA ASN A 394 21.34 -13.98 13.73
C ASN A 394 20.91 -14.97 14.83
N VAL A 395 19.70 -15.53 14.73
CA VAL A 395 19.17 -16.49 15.74
C VAL A 395 20.03 -17.75 15.81
N ARG A 396 20.28 -18.40 14.67
CA ARG A 396 21.05 -19.67 14.61
C ARG A 396 22.44 -19.56 15.20
N LYS A 397 23.07 -18.40 15.05
CA LYS A 397 24.44 -18.21 15.56
C LYS A 397 24.45 -17.78 17.03
N ARG A 398 23.46 -17.02 17.53
CA ARG A 398 23.29 -16.79 18.98
C ARG A 398 23.15 -18.11 19.74
N GLU A 399 22.35 -19.04 19.21
CA GLU A 399 22.19 -20.39 19.78
C GLU A 399 23.51 -21.18 19.81
N LYS A 400 24.35 -21.05 18.77
CA LYS A 400 25.68 -21.67 18.75
C LYS A 400 26.65 -21.05 19.77
N THR A 401 26.62 -19.74 19.97
CA THR A 401 27.49 -19.05 20.94
C THR A 401 27.05 -19.32 22.38
N SER A 402 25.76 -19.55 22.65
CA SER A 402 25.24 -19.93 23.97
C SER A 402 25.44 -21.41 24.34
N ALA A 403 25.80 -22.24 23.36
CA ALA A 403 26.08 -23.67 23.54
C ALA A 403 27.59 -23.99 23.71
N LEU A 404 28.43 -22.95 23.64
CA LEU A 404 29.88 -22.95 23.93
C LEU A 404 30.11 -22.26 25.27
#